data_AF-A0A7S2GYN5-F1
#
_entry.id   AF-A0A7S2GYN5-F1
#
_cell.length_a   1.000
_cell.length_b   1.000
_cell.length_c   1.000
_cell.angle_alpha   90.00
_cell.angle_beta   90.00
_cell.angle_gamma   90.00
#
_symmetry.space_group_name_H-M   'P 1'
#
loop_
_entity.id
_entity.type
_entity.pdbx_description
1 polymer ?
#
loop_
_entity_poly.entity_id
_entity_poly.type
_entity_poly.pdbx_seq_one_letter_code
_entity_poly.pdbx_strand_id
1 'polypeptide(L)'
;GSVVVANRYGVFVNFGCVKDGRLILPVGYEREFRVGEQIAGMRIAALNKARKRVDLKVNDLEGTIETLSMERVPLEELEEGIITEGMVSEVGQYGIFVNIGATKDGKLRVPK
;
A
#
# COMPACT_ATOMS: atom_id res chain seq x y z
N GLY A 1 -0.92 -7.34 7.79
CA GLY A 1 -0.97 -5.91 8.16
C GLY A 1 -1.14 -5.13 6.89
N SER A 2 -1.88 -4.04 6.91
CA SER A 2 -2.27 -3.32 5.69
C SER A 2 -1.38 -2.11 5.43
N VAL A 3 -0.98 -1.91 4.18
CA VAL A 3 -0.27 -0.69 3.78
C VAL A 3 -1.24 0.48 3.88
N VAL A 4 -0.89 1.47 4.70
CA VAL A 4 -1.69 2.70 4.86
C VAL A 4 -1.16 3.84 4.01
N VAL A 5 0.15 3.87 3.79
CA VAL A 5 0.82 4.90 3.00
C VAL A 5 1.97 4.26 2.25
N ALA A 6 2.04 4.47 0.94
CA ALA A 6 3.20 4.12 0.12
C ALA A 6 3.55 5.32 -0.76
N ASN A 7 4.70 5.93 -0.52
CA ASN A 7 5.19 7.07 -1.30
C ASN A 7 6.72 7.10 -1.32
N ARG A 8 7.29 8.13 -1.94
CA ARG A 8 8.76 8.32 -2.04
C ARG A 8 9.50 8.40 -0.69
N TYR A 9 8.80 8.64 0.41
CA TYR A 9 9.38 8.74 1.75
C TYR A 9 9.40 7.40 2.49
N GLY A 10 8.65 6.41 1.99
CA GLY A 10 8.61 5.06 2.53
C GLY A 10 7.21 4.45 2.50
N VAL A 11 7.17 3.19 2.91
CA VAL A 11 5.95 2.41 3.08
C VAL A 11 5.63 2.31 4.57
N PHE A 12 4.39 2.64 4.94
CA PHE A 12 3.88 2.56 6.29
C PHE A 12 2.76 1.54 6.33
N VAL A 13 2.81 0.68 7.35
CA VAL A 13 1.92 -0.46 7.48
C VAL A 13 1.23 -0.40 8.83
N ASN A 14 -0.09 -0.54 8.81
CA ASN A 14 -0.86 -0.80 10.01
C ASN A 14 -0.74 -2.29 10.38
N PHE A 15 -0.25 -2.55 11.59
CA PHE A 15 -0.04 -3.90 12.10
C PHE A 15 -0.82 -4.15 13.40
N GLY A 16 -1.91 -3.41 13.62
CA GLY A 16 -2.76 -3.52 14.82
C GLY A 16 -2.29 -2.72 16.04
N CYS A 17 -1.39 -1.75 15.84
CA CYS A 17 -0.94 -0.84 16.89
C CYS A 17 -1.51 0.58 16.71
N VAL A 18 -1.47 1.37 17.78
CA VAL A 18 -1.92 2.79 17.79
C VAL A 18 -1.18 3.65 16.77
N LYS A 19 0.04 3.25 16.37
CA LYS A 19 0.80 3.89 15.32
C LYS A 19 1.26 2.90 14.27
N ASP A 20 1.28 3.37 13.03
CA ASP A 20 1.77 2.63 11.89
C ASP A 20 3.29 2.45 11.96
N GLY A 21 3.74 1.29 11.47
CA GLY A 21 5.14 0.93 11.42
C GLY A 21 5.71 1.29 10.05
N ARG A 22 6.93 1.83 10.03
CA ARG A 22 7.65 2.05 8.77
C ARG A 22 8.26 0.73 8.33
N LEU A 23 7.92 0.27 7.13
CA LEU A 23 8.57 -0.88 6.51
C LEU A 23 9.95 -0.46 6.00
N ILE A 24 10.99 -1.17 6.44
CA ILE A 24 12.36 -0.99 5.98
C ILE A 24 12.52 -1.79 4.69
N LEU A 25 12.63 -1.07 3.58
CA LEU A 25 12.80 -1.61 2.24
C LEU A 25 14.16 -1.18 1.66
N PRO A 26 14.76 -1.99 0.77
CA PRO A 26 15.82 -1.51 -0.10
C PRO A 26 15.30 -0.40 -1.01
N VAL A 27 16.20 0.48 -1.46
CA VAL A 27 15.84 1.62 -2.32
C VAL A 27 15.17 1.14 -3.61
N GLY A 28 14.04 1.76 -3.97
CA GLY A 28 13.31 1.49 -5.21
C GLY A 28 12.12 0.56 -4.99
N TYR A 29 12.18 -0.31 -3.99
CA TYR A 29 11.11 -1.26 -3.67
C TYR A 29 9.86 -0.57 -3.09
N GLU A 30 9.94 0.69 -2.67
CA GLU A 30 8.78 1.41 -2.14
C GLU A 30 7.66 1.57 -3.18
N ARG A 31 7.99 1.49 -4.48
CA ARG A 31 7.03 1.60 -5.60
C ARG A 31 6.22 0.34 -5.85
N GLU A 32 6.71 -0.80 -5.36
CA GLU A 32 6.03 -2.08 -5.52
C GLU A 32 4.81 -2.20 -4.59
N PHE A 33 4.78 -1.40 -3.52
CA PHE A 33 3.70 -1.39 -2.55
C PHE A 33 2.68 -0.30 -2.85
N ARG A 34 1.40 -0.61 -2.65
CA ARG A 34 0.27 0.32 -2.79
C ARG A 34 -0.57 0.37 -1.52
N VAL A 35 -1.25 1.49 -1.31
CA VAL A 35 -2.19 1.64 -0.19
C VAL A 35 -3.30 0.58 -0.29
N GLY A 36 -3.60 -0.07 0.83
CA GLY A 36 -4.59 -1.13 0.95
C GLY A 36 -4.04 -2.55 0.87
N GLU A 37 -2.82 -2.73 0.36
CA GLU A 37 -2.21 -4.05 0.19
C GLU A 37 -1.94 -4.76 1.52
N GLN A 38 -2.16 -6.07 1.54
CA GLN A 38 -1.93 -6.90 2.71
C GLN A 38 -0.52 -7.47 2.68
N ILE A 39 0.27 -7.13 3.69
CA ILE A 39 1.60 -7.68 3.87
C ILE A 39 1.56 -8.70 5.00
N ALA A 40 2.05 -9.91 4.72
CA ALA A 40 2.27 -10.98 5.67
C ALA A 40 3.76 -11.10 6.05
N GLY A 41 4.08 -11.84 7.11
CA GLY A 41 5.47 -12.16 7.45
C GLY A 41 6.34 -10.98 7.93
N MET A 42 5.73 -9.86 8.31
CA MET A 42 6.46 -8.73 8.91
C MET A 42 6.84 -9.02 10.35
N ARG A 43 8.04 -8.58 10.73
CA ARG A 43 8.55 -8.59 12.10
C ARG A 43 9.01 -7.19 12.51
N ILE A 44 8.98 -6.93 13.81
CA ILE A 44 9.50 -5.69 14.37
C ILE A 44 11.02 -5.76 14.36
N ALA A 45 11.67 -4.87 13.63
CA ALA A 45 13.12 -4.74 13.58
C ALA A 45 13.66 -3.80 14.65
N ALA A 46 12.95 -2.68 14.88
CA ALA A 46 13.29 -1.74 15.93
C ALA A 46 12.03 -1.10 16.53
N LEU A 47 12.02 -0.91 17.84
CA LEU A 47 10.93 -0.27 18.56
C LEU A 47 11.48 0.88 19.41
N ASN A 48 11.10 2.12 19.08
CA ASN A 48 11.42 3.29 19.87
C ASN A 48 10.14 3.82 20.54
N LYS A 49 9.94 3.47 21.81
CA LYS A 49 8.76 3.88 22.59
C LYS A 49 8.71 5.39 22.85
N ALA A 50 9.86 6.03 23.07
CA ALA A 50 9.93 7.47 23.36
C ALA A 50 9.47 8.31 22.16
N ARG A 51 9.89 7.95 20.95
CA ARG A 51 9.48 8.62 19.70
C ARG A 51 8.21 8.04 19.09
N LYS A 52 7.61 7.02 19.73
CA LYS A 52 6.49 6.23 19.21
C LYS A 52 6.72 5.86 17.74
N ARG A 53 7.86 5.22 17.45
CA ARG A 53 8.26 4.78 16.11
C ARG A 53 8.53 3.28 16.13
N VAL A 54 8.03 2.59 15.11
CA VAL A 54 8.25 1.16 14.89
C VAL A 54 8.81 0.98 13.50
N ASP A 55 9.95 0.31 13.39
CA ASP A 55 10.52 -0.10 12.12
C ASP A 55 10.23 -1.59 11.92
N LEU A 56 9.59 -1.93 10.81
CA LEU A 56 9.20 -3.28 10.42
C LEU A 56 10.17 -3.79 9.35
N LYS A 57 10.43 -5.10 9.34
CA LYS A 57 11.12 -5.79 8.26
C LYS A 57 10.29 -6.97 7.79
N VAL A 58 10.37 -7.26 6.51
CA VAL A 58 9.87 -8.50 5.93
C VAL A 58 11.05 -9.45 5.71
N ASN A 59 10.83 -10.76 5.90
CA ASN A 59 11.88 -11.76 5.68
C ASN A 59 11.99 -12.15 4.21
N ASP A 60 10.84 -12.35 3.56
CA ASP A 60 10.74 -12.72 2.16
C ASP A 60 10.11 -11.57 1.37
N LEU A 61 10.97 -10.67 0.88
CA LEU A 61 10.52 -9.49 0.14
C LEU A 61 10.03 -9.85 -1.26
N GLU A 62 10.74 -10.76 -1.93
CA GLU A 62 10.39 -11.19 -3.29
C GLU A 62 9.04 -11.90 -3.31
N GLY A 63 8.83 -12.89 -2.43
CA GLY A 63 7.55 -13.60 -2.35
C GLY A 63 6.40 -12.69 -1.93
N THR A 64 6.66 -11.68 -1.10
CA THR A 64 5.66 -10.65 -0.77
C THR A 64 5.25 -9.88 -2.02
N ILE A 65 6.22 -9.39 -2.80
CA ILE A 65 5.94 -8.58 -4.00
C ILE A 65 5.24 -9.40 -5.07
N GLU A 66 5.68 -10.65 -5.26
CA GLU A 66 5.04 -11.59 -6.19
C GLU A 66 3.56 -11.78 -5.82
N THR A 67 3.27 -12.07 -4.55
CA THR A 67 1.89 -12.20 -4.04
C THR A 67 1.07 -10.93 -4.31
N LEU A 68 1.62 -9.76 -3.98
CA LEU A 68 0.95 -8.47 -4.20
C LEU A 68 0.67 -8.19 -5.68
N SER A 69 1.58 -8.60 -6.57
CA SER A 69 1.38 -8.44 -8.01
C SER A 69 0.32 -9.38 -8.58
N MET A 70 0.22 -10.59 -8.05
CA MET A 70 -0.79 -11.58 -8.45
C MET A 70 -2.19 -11.24 -7.95
N GLU A 71 -2.31 -10.57 -6.81
CA GLU A 71 -3.61 -10.12 -6.27
C GLU A 71 -4.24 -8.96 -7.06
N ARG A 72 -3.49 -8.36 -8.00
CA ARG A 72 -3.98 -7.23 -8.80
C ARG A 72 -4.82 -7.72 -9.97
N VAL A 73 -6.02 -7.17 -10.11
CA VAL A 73 -6.91 -7.44 -11.24
C VAL A 73 -6.36 -6.76 -12.51
N PRO A 74 -6.13 -7.52 -13.61
CA PRO A 74 -5.76 -6.95 -14.91
C PRO A 74 -6.80 -5.94 -15.38
N LEU A 75 -6.37 -4.90 -16.11
CA LEU A 75 -7.29 -3.87 -16.60
C LEU A 75 -8.32 -4.46 -17.58
N GLU A 76 -7.93 -5.52 -18.28
CA GLU A 76 -8.72 -6.25 -19.26
C GLU A 76 -9.89 -7.02 -18.63
N GLU A 77 -9.81 -7.32 -17.33
CA GLU A 77 -10.87 -8.01 -16.56
C GLU A 77 -11.85 -7.02 -15.92
N LEU A 78 -11.57 -5.71 -15.97
CA LEU A 78 -12.46 -4.68 -15.45
C LEU A 78 -13.52 -4.32 -16.51
N GLU A 79 -14.78 -4.41 -16.12
CA GLU A 79 -15.92 -4.02 -16.96
C GLU A 79 -16.46 -2.64 -16.56
N GLU A 80 -16.95 -1.88 -17.55
CA GLU A 80 -17.62 -0.61 -17.27
C GLU A 80 -18.91 -0.85 -16.45
N GLY A 81 -19.13 -0.02 -15.42
CA GLY A 81 -20.32 -0.08 -14.57
C GLY A 81 -20.21 -0.95 -13.32
N ILE A 82 -19.07 -1.64 -13.11
CA ILE A 82 -18.83 -2.38 -11.86
C ILE A 82 -18.72 -1.41 -10.67
N ILE A 83 -19.30 -1.82 -9.54
CA ILE A 83 -19.14 -1.14 -8.26
C ILE A 83 -18.04 -1.89 -7.50
N THR A 84 -16.98 -1.18 -7.14
CA THR A 84 -15.86 -1.74 -6.36
C THR A 84 -15.50 -0.84 -5.19
N GLU A 85 -14.89 -1.43 -4.18
CA GLU A 85 -14.29 -0.69 -3.08
C GLU A 85 -12.84 -0.33 -3.43
N GLY A 86 -12.34 0.77 -2.87
CA GLY A 86 -10.97 1.20 -3.09
C GLY A 86 -10.47 2.15 -2.03
N MET A 87 -9.14 2.24 -1.89
CA MET A 87 -8.49 3.18 -0.98
C MET A 87 -7.89 4.34 -1.73
N VAL A 88 -8.07 5.55 -1.21
CA VAL A 88 -7.44 6.75 -1.78
C VAL A 88 -5.92 6.61 -1.67
N SER A 89 -5.24 6.52 -2.82
CA SER A 89 -3.78 6.34 -2.91
C SER A 89 -3.06 7.69 -2.99
N GLU A 90 -3.61 8.65 -3.73
CA GLU A 90 -3.03 9.98 -3.92
C GLU A 90 -4.10 11.06 -4.01
N VAL A 91 -3.86 12.19 -3.34
CA VAL A 91 -4.68 13.41 -3.46
C VAL A 91 -3.74 14.53 -3.89
N GLY A 92 -3.96 15.05 -5.10
CA GLY A 92 -3.11 16.11 -5.65
C GLY A 92 -3.87 17.09 -6.54
N GLN A 93 -3.15 18.08 -7.05
CA GLN A 93 -3.71 19.12 -7.94
C GLN A 93 -4.33 18.56 -9.23
N TYR A 94 -3.90 17.37 -9.66
CA TYR A 94 -4.38 16.71 -10.86
C TYR A 94 -5.63 15.86 -10.63
N GLY A 95 -6.04 15.65 -9.38
CA GLY A 95 -7.19 14.86 -8.99
C GLY A 95 -6.93 13.95 -7.80
N ILE A 96 -7.94 13.14 -7.49
CA ILE A 96 -7.88 12.09 -6.47
C ILE A 96 -7.74 10.75 -7.18
N PHE A 97 -6.76 9.96 -6.76
CA PHE A 97 -6.52 8.61 -7.25
C PHE A 97 -6.92 7.60 -6.17
N VAL A 98 -7.57 6.53 -6.61
CA VAL A 98 -8.09 5.47 -5.76
C VAL A 98 -7.53 4.15 -6.27
N ASN A 99 -6.82 3.44 -5.41
CA ASN A 99 -6.46 2.05 -5.65
C ASN A 99 -7.71 1.19 -5.51
N ILE A 100 -8.15 0.59 -6.60
CA ILE A 100 -9.33 -0.28 -6.70
C ILE A 100 -8.96 -1.78 -6.75
N GLY A 101 -7.72 -2.12 -6.41
CA GLY A 101 -7.21 -3.50 -6.53
C GLY A 101 -6.79 -3.89 -7.95
N ALA A 102 -6.76 -2.94 -8.88
CA ALA A 102 -6.37 -3.18 -10.26
C ALA A 102 -4.89 -2.92 -10.50
N THR A 103 -4.39 -3.39 -11.65
CA THR A 103 -3.02 -3.10 -12.12
C THR A 103 -2.71 -1.60 -12.20
N LYS A 104 -3.72 -0.73 -12.34
CA LYS A 104 -3.60 0.73 -12.31
C LYS A 104 -4.65 1.38 -11.42
N ASP A 105 -4.27 2.49 -10.80
CA ASP A 105 -5.16 3.28 -9.95
C ASP A 105 -6.22 4.01 -10.79
N GLY A 106 -7.44 4.05 -10.27
CA GLY A 106 -8.57 4.75 -10.87
C GLY A 106 -8.53 6.24 -10.51
N LYS A 107 -8.72 7.12 -11.50
CA LYS A 107 -8.90 8.55 -11.24
C LYS A 107 -10.35 8.81 -10.85
N LEU A 108 -10.57 9.21 -9.60
CA LEU A 108 -11.90 9.55 -9.11
C LEU A 108 -12.37 10.86 -9.76
N ARG A 109 -13.51 10.81 -10.45
CA ARG A 109 -14.23 11.98 -10.95
C ARG A 109 -15.43 12.23 -10.05
N VAL A 110 -15.43 13.38 -9.37
CA VAL A 110 -16.57 13.83 -8.57
C VAL A 110 -17.39 14.81 -9.41
N PRO A 111 -18.69 14.56 -9.67
CA PRO A 111 -19.54 15.54 -10.32
C PRO A 111 -19.67 16.80 -9.45
N LYS A 112 -19.76 17.96 -10.09
CA LYS A 112 -19.99 19.25 -9.42
C LYS A 112 -21.43 19.40 -8.97
#